data_AF-A0A668RHX5-F1
#
_entry.id   AF-A0A668RHX5-F1
#
_cell.length_a   1.000
_cell.length_b   1.000
_cell.length_c   1.000
_cell.angle_alpha   90.00
_cell.angle_beta   90.00
_cell.angle_gamma   90.00
#
_symmetry.space_group_name_H-M   'P 1'
#
loop_
_entity.id
_entity.type
_entity.pdbx_description
1 polymer ?
#
loop_
_entity_poly.entity_id
_entity_poly.type
_entity_poly.pdbx_seq_one_letter_code
_entity_poly.pdbx_strand_id
1 'polypeptide(L)'
;MNTKILNTKTHRHNLKVRLQTCDFYRTDPDLPHRFNNPDCFHGYEQVKSHPLYRTSNQTYGSKKPTVHEIQTCFTATSRQFSEVMLHSGMFRHHGFNTSVDRSRVMVSTETQHRRANFHYLYHYGNQRSKNDGSSK
;
A
#
# COMPACT_ATOMS: atom_id res chain seq x y z
N MET A 1 31.93 58.52 29.14
CA MET A 1 31.51 57.76 27.94
C MET A 1 30.91 56.45 28.39
N ASN A 2 29.85 56.00 27.72
CA ASN A 2 28.70 55.31 28.31
C ASN A 2 28.91 53.84 28.70
N THR A 3 28.52 53.49 29.93
CA THR A 3 28.31 52.12 30.39
C THR A 3 26.92 51.64 29.96
N LYS A 4 26.86 50.70 29.01
CA LYS A 4 25.59 50.04 28.66
C LYS A 4 25.36 48.88 29.63
N ILE A 5 24.52 49.12 30.63
CA ILE A 5 23.92 48.07 31.47
C ILE A 5 22.96 47.28 30.57
N LEU A 6 23.36 46.08 30.15
CA LEU A 6 22.49 45.14 29.46
C LEU A 6 21.50 44.56 30.47
N ASN A 7 20.31 45.16 30.54
CA ASN A 7 19.21 44.68 31.35
C ASN A 7 18.55 43.49 30.65
N THR A 8 19.02 42.27 30.91
CA THR A 8 18.35 41.04 30.45
C THR A 8 17.20 40.70 31.40
N LYS A 9 16.13 41.48 31.37
CA LYS A 9 14.82 40.98 31.82
C LYS A 9 14.26 40.09 30.72
N THR A 10 14.74 38.85 30.65
CA THR A 10 14.12 37.81 29.85
C THR A 10 12.72 37.57 30.41
N HIS A 11 11.72 37.92 29.61
CA HIS A 11 10.31 37.73 29.89
C HIS A 11 10.07 36.21 30.10
N ARG A 12 10.04 35.76 31.35
CA ARG A 12 9.67 34.39 31.74
C ARG A 12 8.19 34.18 31.47
N HIS A 13 7.81 34.08 30.20
CA HIS A 13 6.49 33.60 29.83
C HIS A 13 6.54 32.06 29.84
N ASN A 14 6.00 31.46 30.90
CA ASN A 14 5.50 30.09 31.00
C ASN A 14 6.02 29.11 29.91
N LEU A 15 7.19 28.51 30.13
CA LEU A 15 7.57 27.27 29.44
C LEU A 15 6.69 26.15 30.01
N LYS A 16 5.45 26.02 29.53
CA LYS A 16 4.68 24.79 29.75
C LYS A 16 5.38 23.72 28.92
N VAL A 17 6.31 22.99 29.55
CA VAL A 17 6.99 21.85 28.92
C VAL A 17 5.90 20.92 28.41
N ARG A 18 5.81 20.79 27.09
CA ARG A 18 4.87 19.85 26.46
C ARG A 18 5.46 18.46 26.68
N LEU A 19 4.79 17.66 27.49
CA LEU A 19 5.20 16.30 27.78
C LEU A 19 4.87 15.43 26.57
N GLN A 20 5.89 14.88 25.93
CA GLN A 20 5.74 13.95 24.81
C GLN A 20 5.84 12.52 25.31
N THR A 21 5.21 11.58 24.62
CA THR A 21 5.30 10.17 25.03
C THR A 21 6.71 9.61 24.90
N CYS A 22 7.49 10.08 23.92
CA CYS A 22 8.87 9.69 23.72
C CYS A 22 9.81 10.10 24.87
N ASP A 23 9.43 11.11 25.67
CA ASP A 23 10.21 11.55 26.83
C ASP A 23 10.16 10.52 27.97
N PHE A 24 9.06 9.75 28.05
CA PHE A 24 8.80 8.78 29.12
C PHE A 24 8.97 7.33 28.68
N TYR A 25 8.70 7.04 27.40
CA TYR A 25 8.65 5.70 26.86
C TYR A 25 9.43 5.58 25.56
N ARG A 26 9.95 4.37 25.30
CA ARG A 26 10.53 4.05 24.00
C ARG A 26 9.40 3.91 22.98
N THR A 27 9.38 4.83 22.02
CA THR A 27 8.39 4.89 20.95
C THR A 27 9.00 4.43 19.63
N ASP A 28 8.15 3.96 18.72
CA ASP A 28 8.54 3.64 17.35
C ASP A 28 8.90 4.93 16.58
N PRO A 29 9.99 4.97 15.77
CA PRO A 29 10.30 6.12 14.93
C PRO A 29 9.18 6.49 13.95
N ASP A 30 8.38 5.54 13.48
CA ASP A 30 7.29 5.76 12.52
C ASP A 30 5.93 6.02 13.22
N LEU A 31 5.92 6.24 14.53
CA LEU A 31 4.72 6.52 15.29
C LEU A 31 4.07 7.84 14.83
N PRO A 32 2.77 7.85 14.49
CA PRO A 32 2.08 9.08 14.14
C PRO A 32 2.25 10.15 15.22
N HIS A 33 2.54 11.39 14.78
CA HIS A 33 2.79 12.54 15.65
C HIS A 33 1.70 12.76 16.70
N ARG A 34 0.46 12.39 16.38
CA ARG A 34 -0.70 12.52 17.27
C ARG A 34 -0.60 11.63 18.51
N PHE A 35 0.03 10.46 18.39
CA PHE A 35 0.29 9.59 19.54
C PHE A 35 1.48 10.09 20.34
N ASN A 36 2.47 10.71 19.70
CA ASN A 36 3.58 11.28 20.47
C ASN A 36 3.16 12.50 21.33
N ASN A 37 2.14 13.23 20.89
CA ASN A 37 1.68 14.46 21.54
C ASN A 37 0.25 14.29 22.08
N PRO A 38 0.06 14.02 23.38
CA PRO A 38 -1.28 13.83 23.97
C PRO A 38 -2.16 15.09 23.84
N ASP A 39 -1.55 16.26 23.67
CA ASP A 39 -2.25 17.52 23.44
C ASP A 39 -3.04 17.56 22.12
N CYS A 40 -2.73 16.71 21.14
CA CYS A 40 -3.45 16.65 19.87
C CYS A 40 -4.86 16.02 19.96
N PHE A 41 -5.21 15.44 21.12
CA PHE A 41 -6.56 14.93 21.40
C PHE A 41 -7.38 16.03 22.05
N HIS A 42 -8.28 16.63 21.26
CA HIS A 42 -9.19 17.68 21.69
C HIS A 42 -10.58 17.11 21.99
N GLY A 43 -11.37 17.81 22.80
CA GLY A 43 -12.74 17.42 23.14
C GLY A 43 -12.85 16.51 24.37
N TYR A 44 -11.73 16.07 24.92
CA TYR A 44 -11.68 15.32 26.16
C TYR A 44 -11.50 16.24 27.36
N GLU A 45 -12.57 16.86 27.80
CA GLU A 45 -12.52 17.73 28.98
C GLU A 45 -13.87 17.65 29.69
N GLN A 46 -13.83 17.82 31.01
CA GLN A 46 -15.06 17.95 31.76
C GLN A 46 -15.75 19.26 31.38
N VAL A 47 -16.86 19.14 30.64
CA VAL A 47 -17.74 20.28 30.36
C VAL A 47 -18.21 20.83 31.70
N LYS A 48 -18.09 22.16 31.87
CA LYS A 48 -18.55 22.85 33.07
C LYS A 48 -20.08 22.76 33.16
N SER A 49 -20.55 21.81 33.97
CA SER A 49 -21.96 21.66 34.34
C SER A 49 -22.14 21.98 35.82
N HIS A 50 -23.37 22.34 36.19
CA HIS A 50 -23.72 22.54 37.58
C HIS A 50 -23.50 21.25 38.38
N PRO A 51 -22.84 21.27 39.55
CA PRO A 51 -22.53 20.06 40.31
C PRO A 51 -23.76 19.19 40.64
N LEU A 52 -24.92 19.81 40.87
CA LEU A 52 -26.19 19.09 41.14
C LEU A 52 -26.85 18.48 39.89
N TYR A 53 -26.46 18.90 38.68
CA TYR A 53 -27.03 18.43 37.41
C TYR A 53 -26.01 17.60 36.62
N ARG A 54 -25.28 16.72 37.32
CA ARG A 54 -24.35 15.77 36.70
C ARG A 54 -25.02 14.44 36.42
N THR A 55 -24.82 13.94 35.21
CA THR A 55 -25.23 12.59 34.83
C THR A 55 -24.02 11.66 34.76
N SER A 56 -24.24 10.36 34.91
CA SER A 56 -23.18 9.35 34.76
C SER A 56 -22.50 9.42 33.40
N ASN A 57 -23.29 9.67 32.34
CA ASN A 57 -22.81 9.79 30.96
C ASN A 57 -21.79 10.93 30.78
N GLN A 58 -21.88 12.01 31.57
CA GLN A 58 -20.90 13.11 31.53
C GLN A 58 -19.51 12.69 32.03
N THR A 59 -19.37 11.51 32.66
CA THR A 59 -18.06 10.96 33.04
C THR A 59 -17.30 10.47 31.81
N TYR A 60 -18.00 9.91 30.83
CA TYR A 60 -17.38 9.45 29.60
C TYR A 60 -16.81 10.63 28.80
N GLY A 61 -15.57 10.51 28.34
CA GLY A 61 -14.87 11.58 27.62
C GLY A 61 -14.44 12.78 28.48
N SER A 62 -14.75 12.82 29.78
CA SER A 62 -14.39 13.97 30.65
C SER A 62 -12.90 14.06 30.98
N LYS A 63 -12.15 12.97 30.82
CA LYS A 63 -10.72 12.89 31.13
C LYS A 63 -9.89 12.93 29.85
N LYS A 64 -8.92 13.84 29.81
CA LYS A 64 -7.97 13.96 28.71
C LYS A 64 -6.97 12.79 28.73
N PRO A 65 -6.66 12.19 27.56
CA PRO A 65 -5.62 11.18 27.48
C PRO A 65 -4.25 11.75 27.87
N THR A 66 -3.50 10.95 28.61
CA THR A 66 -2.16 11.26 29.13
C THR A 66 -1.08 10.45 28.42
N VAL A 67 0.20 10.81 28.62
CA VAL A 67 1.34 10.08 28.02
C VAL A 67 1.39 8.60 28.37
N HIS A 68 0.73 8.18 29.46
CA HIS A 68 0.71 6.81 29.96
C HIS A 68 -0.43 5.97 29.36
N GLU A 69 -1.41 6.61 28.72
CA GLU A 69 -2.58 5.95 28.13
C GLU A 69 -2.44 5.79 26.60
N ILE A 70 -1.52 6.55 25.99
CA ILE A 70 -1.29 6.53 24.55
C ILE A 70 -0.39 5.35 24.15
N GLN A 71 -0.64 4.81 22.95
CA GLN A 71 0.13 3.72 22.35
C GLN A 71 1.56 4.17 21.99
N THR A 72 2.53 3.30 22.23
CA THR A 72 3.95 3.51 21.88
C THR A 72 4.31 2.99 20.49
N CYS A 73 3.46 2.15 19.89
CA CYS A 73 3.57 1.64 18.53
C CYS A 73 2.20 1.63 17.86
N PHE A 74 2.16 1.88 16.54
CA PHE A 74 0.93 1.89 15.76
C PHE A 74 1.17 1.32 14.36
N THR A 75 0.62 0.14 14.10
CA THR A 75 0.75 -0.55 12.82
C THR A 75 -0.53 -0.37 11.99
N ALA A 76 -0.63 0.75 11.29
CA ALA A 76 -1.73 0.96 10.34
C ALA A 76 -1.54 0.12 9.07
N THR A 77 -2.66 -0.37 8.53
CA THR A 77 -2.69 -0.97 7.20
C THR A 77 -3.08 0.11 6.18
N SER A 78 -2.24 0.30 5.16
CA SER A 78 -2.55 1.25 4.08
C SER A 78 -3.59 0.64 3.13
N ARG A 79 -4.65 1.39 2.82
CA ARG A 79 -5.67 0.97 1.84
C ARG A 79 -5.55 1.63 0.48
N GLN A 80 -4.48 2.42 0.26
CA GLN A 80 -4.28 3.23 -0.95
C GLN A 80 -4.40 2.42 -2.25
N PHE A 81 -3.75 1.25 -2.31
CA PHE A 81 -3.85 0.36 -3.48
C PHE A 81 -5.29 -0.13 -3.73
N SER A 82 -5.96 -0.60 -2.67
CA SER A 82 -7.31 -1.13 -2.77
C SER A 82 -8.35 -0.05 -3.07
N GLU A 83 -8.17 1.18 -2.59
CA GLU A 83 -9.06 2.31 -2.90
C GLU A 83 -9.05 2.66 -4.38
N VAL A 84 -7.87 2.67 -5.01
CA VAL A 84 -7.75 2.87 -6.47
C VAL A 84 -8.53 1.79 -7.23
N MET A 85 -8.39 0.53 -6.81
CA MET A 85 -9.13 -0.58 -7.42
C MET A 85 -10.64 -0.49 -7.16
N LEU A 86 -11.05 -0.07 -5.97
CA LEU A 86 -12.46 0.09 -5.61
C LEU A 86 -13.15 1.13 -6.52
N HIS A 87 -12.45 2.21 -6.86
CA HIS A 87 -12.98 3.25 -7.75
C HIS A 87 -13.19 2.77 -9.19
N SER A 88 -12.45 1.73 -9.63
CA SER A 88 -12.55 1.17 -10.97
C SER A 88 -13.82 0.32 -11.20
N GLY A 89 -14.60 0.04 -10.15
CA GLY A 89 -15.86 -0.68 -10.23
C GLY A 89 -15.71 -2.19 -10.40
N MET A 90 -16.79 -2.85 -10.81
CA MET A 90 -16.81 -4.31 -10.95
C MET A 90 -16.04 -4.76 -12.20
N PHE A 91 -15.12 -5.72 -12.02
CA PHE A 91 -14.39 -6.32 -13.13
C PHE A 91 -15.34 -6.92 -14.18
N ARG A 92 -15.03 -6.68 -15.45
CA ARG A 92 -15.73 -7.26 -16.61
C ARG A 92 -14.73 -7.81 -17.61
N HIS A 93 -15.02 -8.98 -18.15
CA HIS A 93 -14.22 -9.61 -19.19
C HIS A 93 -14.87 -9.38 -20.56
N HIS A 94 -14.14 -8.74 -21.48
CA HIS A 94 -14.58 -8.47 -22.86
C HIS A 94 -13.67 -9.12 -23.92
N GLY A 95 -12.74 -9.99 -23.50
CA GLY A 95 -11.82 -10.68 -24.41
C GLY A 95 -12.47 -11.87 -25.12
N PHE A 96 -12.07 -12.12 -26.37
CA PHE A 96 -12.39 -13.37 -27.08
C PHE A 96 -11.36 -14.46 -26.74
N ASN A 97 -11.82 -15.71 -26.67
CA ASN A 97 -10.93 -16.86 -26.52
C ASN A 97 -10.19 -17.13 -27.84
N THR A 98 -8.92 -16.73 -27.92
CA THR A 98 -8.07 -16.91 -29.12
C THR A 98 -7.00 -17.99 -28.92
N SER A 99 -7.08 -18.76 -27.84
CA SER A 99 -6.11 -19.83 -27.59
C SER A 99 -6.19 -20.87 -28.71
N VAL A 100 -5.08 -21.09 -29.41
CA VAL A 100 -4.93 -22.22 -30.32
C VAL A 100 -4.88 -23.50 -29.50
N ASP A 101 -5.61 -24.53 -29.92
CA ASP A 101 -5.60 -25.83 -29.26
C ASP A 101 -4.17 -26.40 -29.23
N ARG A 102 -3.71 -26.75 -28.03
CA ARG A 102 -2.41 -27.37 -27.79
C ARG A 102 -2.64 -28.74 -27.20
N SER A 103 -2.87 -29.71 -28.08
CA SER A 103 -2.89 -31.11 -27.66
C SER A 103 -1.50 -31.50 -27.14
N ARG A 104 -1.44 -32.21 -26.00
CA ARG A 104 -0.18 -32.72 -25.43
C ARG A 104 0.58 -33.67 -26.39
N VAL A 105 -0.12 -34.20 -27.39
CA VAL A 105 0.38 -35.17 -28.38
C VAL A 105 0.61 -34.51 -29.76
N MET A 106 -0.23 -33.54 -30.13
CA MET A 106 -0.11 -32.80 -31.38
C MET A 106 0.97 -31.76 -31.22
N VAL A 107 2.11 -32.04 -31.83
CA VAL A 107 3.25 -31.11 -31.90
C VAL A 107 2.77 -29.79 -32.52
N SER A 108 3.34 -28.66 -32.07
CA SER A 108 2.96 -27.30 -32.48
C SER A 108 2.66 -27.19 -33.98
N THR A 109 1.74 -26.30 -34.36
CA THR A 109 1.38 -26.01 -35.77
C THR A 109 2.61 -25.78 -36.67
N GLU A 110 3.68 -25.20 -36.11
CA GLU A 110 4.99 -25.04 -36.76
C GLU A 110 5.68 -26.38 -37.09
N THR A 111 5.53 -27.36 -36.20
CA THR A 111 6.06 -28.72 -36.39
C THR A 111 5.18 -29.57 -37.31
N GLN A 112 3.86 -29.33 -37.34
CA GLN A 112 2.98 -29.88 -38.37
C GLN A 112 3.39 -29.41 -39.77
N HIS A 113 3.70 -28.11 -39.94
CA HIS A 113 4.19 -27.58 -41.22
C HIS A 113 5.50 -28.23 -41.66
N ARG A 114 6.45 -28.45 -40.74
CA ARG A 114 7.69 -29.21 -41.06
C ARG A 114 7.40 -30.64 -41.51
N ARG A 115 6.49 -31.36 -40.83
CA ARG A 115 6.11 -32.74 -41.20
C ARG A 115 5.49 -32.83 -42.59
N ALA A 116 4.61 -31.89 -42.96
CA ALA A 116 4.01 -31.83 -44.29
C ALA A 116 5.06 -31.59 -45.39
N ASN A 117 6.02 -30.69 -45.13
CA ASN A 117 7.10 -30.37 -46.08
C ASN A 117 8.04 -31.56 -46.35
N PHE A 118 8.39 -32.36 -45.32
CA PHE A 118 9.18 -33.58 -45.54
C PHE A 118 8.43 -34.59 -46.42
N HIS A 119 7.13 -34.80 -46.18
CA HIS A 119 6.35 -35.75 -46.97
C HIS A 119 6.25 -35.32 -48.45
N TYR A 120 6.10 -34.03 -48.74
CA TYR A 120 6.12 -33.51 -50.11
C TYR A 120 7.47 -33.75 -50.81
N LEU A 121 8.58 -33.55 -50.10
CA LEU A 121 9.92 -33.73 -50.65
C LEU A 121 10.23 -35.20 -51.01
N TYR A 122 9.76 -36.16 -50.21
CA TYR A 122 9.94 -37.59 -50.49
C TYR A 122 9.09 -38.08 -51.68
N HIS A 123 7.88 -37.53 -51.87
CA HIS A 123 7.00 -37.92 -52.99
C HIS A 123 7.42 -37.30 -54.32
N TYR A 124 7.93 -36.05 -54.34
CA TYR A 124 8.42 -35.41 -55.57
C TYR A 124 9.89 -35.71 -55.90
N GLY A 125 10.72 -36.04 -54.90
CA GLY A 125 12.13 -36.43 -55.12
C GLY A 125 12.29 -37.79 -55.80
N ASN A 126 11.39 -38.74 -55.52
CA ASN A 126 11.43 -40.09 -56.10
C ASN A 126 10.88 -40.19 -57.53
N GLN A 127 10.24 -39.13 -58.06
CA GLN A 127 9.76 -39.08 -59.45
C GLN A 127 10.85 -38.57 -60.42
N ARG A 128 11.96 -38.03 -59.91
CA ARG A 128 13.05 -37.47 -60.73
C ARG A 128 14.14 -38.47 -61.10
N SER A 129 14.19 -39.66 -60.49
CA SER A 129 15.25 -40.65 -60.77
C SER A 129 14.86 -41.74 -61.79
N LYS A 130 13.64 -41.70 -62.34
CA LYS A 130 13.15 -42.74 -63.28
C LYS A 130 13.07 -42.34 -64.76
N ASN A 131 13.42 -41.10 -65.13
CA ASN A 131 13.25 -40.62 -66.51
C ASN A 131 14.55 -40.42 -67.31
N ASP A 132 15.73 -40.71 -66.75
CA ASP A 132 17.00 -40.58 -67.47
C ASP A 132 17.59 -41.96 -67.80
N GLY A 133 17.10 -42.58 -68.88
CA GLY A 133 17.68 -43.84 -69.36
C GLY A 133 16.95 -44.48 -70.53
N SER A 134 17.10 -43.93 -71.74
CA SER A 134 17.43 -44.67 -72.98
C SER A 134 17.08 -43.82 -74.20
N SER A 135 18.09 -43.16 -74.76
CA SER A 135 18.07 -42.67 -76.14
C SER A 135 19.36 -43.17 -76.78
N LYS A 136 19.23 -44.24 -77.59
CA LYS A 136 20.06 -44.59 -78.73
C LYS A 136 19.42 -45.75 -79.49
#